data_AF-A0A953WIV0-F1
#
_entry.id   AF-A0A953WIV0-F1
#
_cell.length_a   1.000
_cell.length_b   1.000
_cell.length_c   1.000
_cell.angle_alpha   90.00
_cell.angle_beta   90.00
_cell.angle_gamma   90.00
#
_symmetry.space_group_name_H-M   'P 1'
#
loop_
_entity.id
_entity.type
_entity.pdbx_description
1 polymer ?
#
loop_
_entity_poly.entity_id
_entity_poly.type
_entity_poly.pdbx_seq_one_letter_code
_entity_poly.pdbx_strand_id
1 'polypeptide(L)' 'MNLYQRTLEPALVSFACGLKPMRKQREKIVPRAHGVVLEVGFGAGHNLPYYAADKVEKLFALEPAEGMRKRAAAR' A
#
# COMPACT_ATOMS: atom_id res chain seq x y z
N MET A 1 -8.08 9.62 19.48
CA MET A 1 -7.53 10.16 18.21
C MET A 1 -6.50 11.22 18.54
N ASN A 2 -5.25 10.81 18.81
CA ASN A 2 -4.15 11.70 19.18
C ASN A 2 -3.37 12.18 17.94
N LEU A 3 -2.67 13.32 18.07
CA LEU A 3 -1.77 13.86 17.04
C LEU A 3 -0.73 12.83 16.56
N TYR A 4 -0.31 11.94 17.47
CA TYR A 4 0.56 10.80 17.20
C TYR A 4 0.00 9.86 16.13
N GLN A 5 -1.25 9.39 16.31
CA GLN A 5 -1.91 8.46 15.40
C GLN A 5 -2.21 9.10 14.04
N ARG A 6 -2.35 10.42 14.01
CA ARG A 6 -2.66 11.17 12.79
C ARG A 6 -1.43 11.43 11.92
N THR A 7 -0.25 11.49 12.51
CA THR A 7 0.93 12.08 11.84
C THR A 7 2.19 11.23 11.96
N LEU A 8 2.52 10.78 13.18
CA LEU A 8 3.76 10.06 13.47
C LEU A 8 3.65 8.57 13.16
N GLU A 9 2.60 7.92 13.65
CA GLU A 9 2.36 6.49 13.41
C GLU A 9 2.30 6.15 11.90
N PRO A 10 1.52 6.87 11.05
CA PRO A 10 1.49 6.59 9.61
C PRO A 10 2.85 6.77 8.93
N ALA A 11 3.67 7.71 9.41
CA ALA A 11 5.02 7.94 8.88
C ALA A 11 5.95 6.77 9.21
N LEU A 12 5.96 6.33 10.48
CA LEU A 12 6.80 5.23 10.95
C LEU A 12 6.40 3.90 10.31
N VAL A 13 5.09 3.61 10.25
CA VAL A 13 4.58 2.41 9.60
C VAL A 13 4.92 2.43 8.11
N SER A 14 4.71 3.56 7.42
CA SER A 14 5.10 3.67 6.01
C SER A 14 6.60 3.47 5.81
N PHE A 15 7.44 4.02 6.69
CA PHE A 15 8.89 3.81 6.62
C PHE A 15 9.26 2.33 6.81
N ALA A 16 8.77 1.70 7.88
CA ALA A 16 9.03 0.29 8.19
C ALA A 16 8.55 -0.64 7.07
N CYS A 17 7.33 -0.41 6.57
CA CYS A 17 6.77 -1.16 5.45
C CYS A 17 7.46 -0.85 4.12
N GLY A 18 8.20 0.25 4.00
CA GLY A 18 9.00 0.60 2.82
C GLY A 18 10.40 -0.04 2.77
N LEU A 19 10.82 -0.72 3.84
CA LEU A 19 12.17 -1.29 3.94
C LEU A 19 12.45 -2.37 2.89
N LYS A 20 13.74 -2.55 2.58
CA LYS A 20 14.27 -3.47 1.56
C LYS A 20 13.72 -4.92 1.68
N PRO A 21 13.56 -5.52 2.87
CA PRO A 21 12.99 -6.86 2.99
C PRO A 21 11.55 -6.93 2.50
N MET A 22 10.72 -5.95 2.86
CA MET A 22 9.32 -5.89 2.42
C MET A 22 9.21 -5.67 0.92
N ARG A 23 10.05 -4.80 0.36
CA ARG A 23 10.13 -4.60 -1.09
C ARG A 23 10.44 -5.90 -1.84
N LYS A 24 11.45 -6.66 -1.41
CA LYS A 24 11.82 -7.94 -2.05
C LYS A 24 10.69 -8.97 -2.03
N GLN A 25 9.85 -8.98 -0.98
CA GLN A 25 8.70 -9.88 -0.96
C GLN A 25 7.62 -9.42 -1.93
N ARG A 26 7.35 -8.11 -2.02
CA ARG A 26 6.38 -7.55 -2.97
C ARG A 26 6.73 -7.88 -4.41
N GLU A 27 7.99 -7.70 -4.79
CA GLU A 27 8.49 -8.02 -6.15
C GLU A 27 8.19 -9.47 -6.55
N LYS A 28 8.14 -10.41 -5.60
CA LYS A 28 7.87 -11.84 -5.89
C LYS A 28 6.40 -12.15 -6.03
N ILE A 29 5.54 -11.46 -5.26
CA ILE A 29 4.14 -11.88 -5.08
C ILE A 29 3.16 -10.97 -5.81
N VAL A 30 3.35 -9.65 -5.78
CA VAL A 30 2.38 -8.66 -6.28
C VAL A 30 2.18 -8.77 -7.80
N PRO A 31 3.23 -9.00 -8.63
CA PRO A 31 3.05 -9.16 -10.08
C PRO A 31 2.24 -10.39 -10.51
N ARG A 32 1.88 -11.28 -9.58
CA ARG A 32 1.06 -12.47 -9.85
C ARG A 32 -0.45 -12.19 -9.79
N ALA A 33 -0.85 -11.06 -9.21
CA ALA A 33 -2.24 -10.62 -9.17
C ALA A 33 -2.72 -10.24 -10.58
N HIS A 34 -3.94 -10.64 -10.93
CA HIS A 34 -4.51 -10.43 -12.26
C HIS A 34 -6.04 -10.31 -12.20
N GLY A 35 -6.65 -9.71 -13.23
CA GLY A 35 -8.09 -9.44 -13.31
C GLY A 35 -8.52 -8.35 -12.34
N VAL A 36 -9.64 -8.58 -11.64
CA VAL A 36 -10.16 -7.68 -10.62
C VAL A 36 -9.55 -8.02 -9.26
N VAL A 37 -8.77 -7.10 -8.71
CA VAL A 37 -7.97 -7.28 -7.49
C VAL A 37 -8.52 -6.42 -6.35
N LEU A 38 -8.66 -7.00 -5.16
CA LEU A 38 -8.94 -6.26 -3.92
C LEU A 38 -7.70 -6.30 -3.02
N GLU A 39 -7.17 -5.13 -2.68
CA GLU A 39 -6.10 -4.96 -1.71
C GLU A 39 -6.68 -4.53 -0.36
N VAL A 40 -6.54 -5.41 0.64
CA VAL A 40 -6.97 -5.16 2.02
C VAL A 40 -5.78 -4.61 2.81
N GLY A 41 -5.95 -3.41 3.39
CA GLY A 41 -4.87 -2.71 4.09
C GLY A 41 -3.91 -2.04 3.10
N PHE A 42 -4.45 -1.26 2.17
CA PHE A 42 -3.66 -0.54 1.15
C PHE A 42 -2.58 0.36 1.76
N GLY A 43 -2.80 0.82 2.99
CA GLY A 43 -1.86 1.63 3.73
C GLY A 43 -1.47 2.88 2.94
N ALA A 44 -0.16 3.10 2.82
CA ALA A 44 0.42 4.21 2.06
C ALA A 44 0.69 3.85 0.58
N GLY A 45 0.07 2.79 0.03
CA GLY A 45 0.20 2.40 -1.37
C GLY A 45 1.57 1.84 -1.75
N HIS A 46 2.17 1.02 -0.88
CA HIS A 46 3.50 0.45 -1.14
C HIS A 46 3.49 -0.70 -2.15
N ASN A 47 2.36 -1.35 -2.36
CA ASN A 47 2.23 -2.42 -3.34
C ASN A 47 1.97 -1.90 -4.76
N LEU A 48 1.45 -0.67 -4.90
CA LEU A 48 1.03 -0.08 -6.17
C LEU A 48 2.07 -0.23 -7.31
N PRO A 49 3.36 0.08 -7.11
CA PRO A 49 4.36 -0.02 -8.19
C PRO A 49 4.71 -1.44 -8.63
N TYR A 50 4.25 -2.47 -7.88
CA TYR A 50 4.58 -3.87 -8.16
C TYR A 50 3.43 -4.61 -8.85
N TYR A 51 2.27 -3.97 -9.04
CA TYR A 51 1.20 -4.55 -9.84
C TYR A 51 1.58 -4.51 -11.32
N ALA A 52 1.36 -5.62 -12.00
CA ALA A 52 1.52 -5.72 -13.45
C ALA A 52 0.30 -5.08 -14.12
N ALA A 53 0.44 -3.84 -14.61
CA ALA A 53 -0.67 -3.07 -15.18
C ALA A 53 -1.32 -3.76 -16.40
N ASP A 54 -0.57 -4.60 -17.11
CA ASP A 54 -1.04 -5.45 -18.21
C ASP A 54 -1.91 -6.62 -17.76
N LYS A 55 -1.85 -6.99 -16.47
CA LYS A 55 -2.58 -8.14 -15.90
C LYS A 55 -3.76 -7.73 -15.03
N VAL A 56 -3.76 -6.50 -14.51
CA VAL A 56 -4.79 -6.00 -13.59
C VAL A 56 -5.83 -5.21 -14.37
N GLU A 57 -7.06 -5.69 -14.38
CA GLU A 57 -8.21 -5.00 -14.98
C GLU A 57 -8.70 -3.87 -14.08
N LYS A 58 -8.76 -4.13 -12.78
CA LYS A 58 -9.23 -3.15 -11.78
C LYS A 58 -8.63 -3.46 -10.41
N LEU A 59 -8.15 -2.43 -9.72
CA LEU A 59 -7.65 -2.53 -8.35
C LEU A 59 -8.59 -1.77 -7.39
N PHE A 60 -9.17 -2.48 -6.44
CA PHE A 60 -9.87 -1.89 -5.30
C PHE A 60 -8.92 -1.81 -4.12
N ALA A 61 -8.75 -0.61 -3.55
CA ALA A 61 -7.89 -0.37 -2.40
C ALA A 61 -8.74 -0.09 -1.15
N LEU A 62 -8.68 -0.97 -0.15
CA LEU A 62 -9.39 -0.83 1.11
C LEU A 62 -8.42 -0.41 2.23
N GLU A 63 -8.64 0.76 2.82
CA GLU A 63 -7.83 1.28 3.93
C GLU A 63 -8.67 2.10 4.93
N PRO A 64 -8.86 1.62 6.18
CA PRO A 64 -9.65 2.32 7.18
C PRO A 64 -8.99 3.59 7.74
N ALA A 65 -7.65 3.67 7.77
CA ALA A 65 -6.93 4.79 8.36
C ALA A 65 -6.82 6.00 7.41
N GLU A 66 -7.44 7.13 7.79
CA GLU A 66 -7.43 8.35 6.99
C GLU A 66 -6.03 8.90 6.72
N GLY A 67 -5.14 8.85 7.71
CA GLY A 67 -3.75 9.30 7.56
C GLY A 67 -2.97 8.48 6.52
N MET A 68 -3.27 7.19 6.40
CA MET A 68 -2.68 6.31 5.39
C MET A 68 -3.27 6.59 4.01
N ARG A 69 -4.60 6.77 3.92
CA ARG A 69 -5.26 7.17 2.66
C ARG A 69 -4.69 8.46 2.08
N LYS A 70 -4.42 9.48 2.91
CA LYS A 70 -3.79 10.74 2.46
C LYS A 70 -2.40 10.52 1.86
N ARG A 71 -1.62 9.59 2.41
CA ARG A 71 -0.29 9.25 1.87
C ARG A 71 -0.39 8.43 0.58
N ALA A 72 -1.35 7.51 0.52
CA ALA A 72 -1.64 6.71 -0.67
C ALA A 72 -2.10 7.58 -1.85
N ALA A 73 -2.92 8.60 -1.61
CA ALA A 73 -3.41 9.51 -2.65
C ALA A 73 -2.31 10.35 -3.33
N ALA A 74 -1.11 10.42 -2.74
CA ALA A 74 0.04 11.13 -3.31
C ALA A 74 0.92 10.24 -4.19
N ARG A 75 0.49 9.01 -4.52
CA ARG A 75 1.25 8.02 -5.30
C ARG A 75 0.59 7.71 -6.63
#